data_AF-A0A0F9RWS4-F1
#
_entry.id   AF-A0A0F9RWS4-F1
#
_cell.length_a   1.000
_cell.length_b   1.000
_cell.length_c   1.000
_cell.angle_alpha   90.00
_cell.angle_beta   90.00
_cell.angle_gamma   90.00
#
_symmetry.space_group_name_H-M   'P 1'
#
loop_
_entity.id
_entity.type
_entity.pdbx_description
1 polymer ?
#
loop_
_entity_poly.entity_id
_entity_poly.type
_entity_poly.pdbx_seq_one_letter_code
_entity_poly.pdbx_strand_id
1 'polypeptide(L)'
;MRILSIGTTKYTTVTAVDEPSRGGACHNYEIVSKREHPEFKKPCFRDVLSFQKGPIKECGLNGIQDEDLIVIIMDRLKGFQSGKYACEENSEAYVLLGNALAALRKRTDVREQRGVEGTHEI
;
A
#
# COMPACT_ATOMS: atom_id res chain seq x y z
N MET A 1 -13.93 -3.33 11.53
CA MET A 1 -13.67 -2.16 10.64
C MET A 1 -12.99 -1.04 11.43
N ARG A 2 -11.83 -0.55 10.98
CA ARG A 2 -10.99 0.44 11.70
C ARG A 2 -10.54 1.56 10.76
N ILE A 3 -10.77 2.81 11.13
CA ILE A 3 -10.28 3.99 10.39
C ILE A 3 -8.79 4.20 10.71
N LEU A 4 -7.98 4.46 9.68
CA LEU A 4 -6.56 4.75 9.81
C LEU A 4 -6.34 6.26 10.03
N SER A 5 -5.60 6.63 11.09
CA SER A 5 -5.35 8.02 11.50
C SER A 5 -3.87 8.42 11.54
N ILE A 6 -3.01 7.69 10.83
CA ILE A 6 -1.55 7.95 10.78
C ILE A 6 -1.24 9.25 10.02
N GLY A 7 -2.10 9.62 9.07
CA GLY A 7 -2.02 10.88 8.32
C GLY A 7 -3.29 11.72 8.44
N THR A 8 -3.48 12.64 7.51
CA THR A 8 -4.70 13.46 7.45
C THR A 8 -5.89 12.67 6.91
N THR A 9 -7.08 12.93 7.45
CA THR A 9 -8.35 12.43 6.90
C THR A 9 -9.17 13.56 6.27
N LYS A 10 -8.52 14.65 5.84
CA LYS A 10 -9.23 15.87 5.40
C LYS A 10 -10.14 15.63 4.19
N TYR A 11 -9.66 14.94 3.17
CA TYR A 11 -10.37 14.75 1.89
C TYR A 11 -10.86 13.32 1.67
N THR A 12 -10.19 12.35 2.28
CA THR A 12 -10.49 10.93 2.15
C THR A 12 -10.46 10.26 3.52
N THR A 13 -11.14 9.12 3.62
CA THR A 13 -11.05 8.21 4.76
C THR A 13 -10.45 6.90 4.27
N VAL A 14 -9.42 6.41 4.94
CA VAL A 14 -8.86 5.07 4.71
C VAL A 14 -9.30 4.16 5.84
N THR A 15 -9.86 3.00 5.50
CA THR A 15 -10.48 2.09 6.46
C THR A 15 -10.00 0.67 6.22
N ALA A 16 -9.52 -0.01 7.25
CA ALA A 16 -9.37 -1.47 7.25
C ALA A 16 -10.75 -2.11 7.42
N VAL A 17 -11.17 -2.92 6.45
CA VAL A 17 -12.53 -3.46 6.37
C VAL A 17 -12.62 -4.95 6.76
N ASP A 18 -11.49 -5.58 7.06
CA ASP A 18 -11.40 -6.88 7.69
C ASP A 18 -10.64 -6.82 9.03
N GLU A 19 -10.65 -7.95 9.75
CA GLU A 19 -9.92 -8.10 11.00
C GLU A 19 -8.44 -8.45 10.74
N PRO A 20 -7.52 -8.05 11.63
CA PRO A 20 -6.13 -8.45 11.53
C PRO A 20 -5.98 -9.97 11.47
N SER A 21 -5.10 -10.42 10.57
CA SER A 21 -4.71 -11.83 10.49
C SER A 21 -3.85 -12.24 11.68
N ARG A 22 -3.44 -13.52 11.70
CA ARG A 22 -2.43 -14.01 12.67
C ARG A 22 -1.11 -13.23 12.59
N GLY A 23 -0.80 -12.64 11.44
CA GLY A 23 0.37 -11.76 11.24
C GLY A 23 0.16 -10.32 11.72
N GLY A 24 -1.01 -9.98 12.26
CA GLY A 24 -1.32 -8.65 12.81
C GLY A 24 -1.73 -7.59 11.77
N ALA A 25 -1.66 -7.91 10.47
CA ALA A 25 -2.09 -7.02 9.39
C ALA A 25 -3.49 -7.41 8.88
N CYS A 26 -4.28 -6.39 8.52
CA CYS A 26 -5.51 -6.52 7.73
C CYS A 26 -5.13 -6.74 6.26
N HIS A 27 -6.05 -7.26 5.44
CA HIS A 27 -5.78 -7.47 4.01
C HIS A 27 -6.65 -6.63 3.11
N ASN A 28 -7.80 -6.15 3.58
CA ASN A 28 -8.73 -5.39 2.78
C ASN A 28 -8.84 -3.97 3.32
N TYR A 29 -8.60 -3.00 2.46
CA TYR A 29 -8.67 -1.59 2.78
C TYR A 29 -9.56 -0.86 1.77
N GLU A 30 -10.31 0.13 2.25
CA GLU A 30 -11.11 1.02 1.41
C GLU A 30 -10.62 2.46 1.56
N ILE A 31 -10.54 3.17 0.43
CA ILE A 31 -10.29 4.61 0.36
C ILE A 31 -11.56 5.26 -0.17
N VAL A 32 -12.17 6.14 0.61
CA VAL A 32 -13.45 6.77 0.27
C VAL A 32 -13.32 8.28 0.33
N SER A 33 -13.83 8.99 -0.69
CA SER A 33 -13.89 10.45 -0.66
C SER A 33 -14.89 10.95 0.39
N LYS A 34 -14.51 11.96 1.18
CA LYS A 34 -15.45 12.64 2.08
C LYS A 34 -16.41 13.58 1.35
N ARG A 35 -16.08 13.96 0.12
CA ARG A 35 -16.99 14.70 -0.75
C ARG A 35 -18.01 13.75 -1.37
N GLU A 36 -19.26 14.17 -1.39
CA GLU A 36 -20.32 13.48 -2.10
C GLU A 36 -20.52 14.04 -3.51
N HIS A 37 -20.93 13.18 -4.43
CA HIS A 37 -21.47 13.59 -5.72
C HIS A 37 -22.77 14.38 -5.49
N PRO A 38 -22.88 15.62 -5.99
CA PRO A 38 -24.03 16.50 -5.69
C PRO A 38 -25.39 15.87 -6.01
N GLU A 39 -25.46 15.08 -7.08
CA GLU A 39 -26.71 14.49 -7.57
C GLU A 39 -27.05 13.14 -6.91
N PHE A 40 -26.04 12.33 -6.57
CA PHE A 40 -26.26 10.93 -6.17
C PHE A 40 -26.15 10.70 -4.66
N LYS A 41 -25.74 11.71 -3.87
CA LYS A 41 -25.51 11.61 -2.41
C LYS A 41 -24.67 10.38 -2.03
N LYS A 42 -23.66 10.11 -2.84
CA LYS A 42 -22.69 9.02 -2.69
C LYS A 42 -21.27 9.59 -2.76
N PRO A 43 -20.27 8.93 -2.17
CA PRO A 43 -18.88 9.36 -2.32
C PRO A 43 -18.52 9.54 -3.79
N CYS A 44 -17.78 10.62 -4.12
CA CYS A 44 -17.23 10.84 -5.46
C CYS A 44 -16.41 9.65 -5.96
N PHE A 45 -15.68 8.97 -5.07
CA PHE A 45 -15.00 7.71 -5.40
C PHE A 45 -14.90 6.79 -4.18
N ARG A 46 -14.70 5.51 -4.49
CA ARG A 46 -14.36 4.43 -3.56
C ARG A 46 -13.39 3.50 -4.26
N ASP A 47 -12.20 3.36 -3.71
CA ASP A 47 -11.19 2.41 -4.16
C ASP A 47 -10.99 1.32 -3.11
N VAL A 48 -10.76 0.09 -3.56
CA VAL A 48 -10.53 -1.08 -2.69
C VAL A 48 -9.15 -1.63 -2.97
N LEU A 49 -8.39 -1.86 -1.91
CA LEU A 49 -7.08 -2.51 -1.96
C LEU A 49 -7.18 -3.87 -1.27
N SER A 50 -6.78 -4.92 -1.98
CA SER A 50 -6.74 -6.29 -1.48
C SER A 50 -5.32 -6.80 -1.51
N PHE A 51 -4.72 -6.91 -0.33
CA PHE A 51 -3.37 -7.43 -0.13
C PHE A 51 -3.37 -8.96 -0.13
N GLN A 52 -2.22 -9.52 -0.50
CA GLN A 52 -1.98 -10.96 -0.53
C GLN A 52 -2.32 -11.62 0.83
N LYS A 53 -3.14 -12.68 0.75
CA LYS A 53 -3.57 -13.51 1.87
C LYS A 53 -2.82 -14.83 1.86
N GLY A 54 -1.90 -14.97 2.82
CA GLY A 54 -1.08 -16.17 2.97
C GLY A 54 0.08 -16.25 1.97
N PRO A 55 1.01 -17.19 2.17
CA PRO A 55 2.21 -17.33 1.34
C PRO A 55 1.86 -17.73 -0.10
N ILE A 56 2.53 -17.11 -1.08
CA ILE A 56 2.20 -17.29 -2.50
C ILE A 56 2.34 -18.75 -2.96
N LYS A 57 3.31 -19.52 -2.44
CA LYS A 57 3.49 -20.94 -2.84
C LYS A 57 2.40 -21.85 -2.27
N GLU A 58 1.69 -21.41 -1.24
CA GLU A 58 0.61 -22.18 -0.60
C GLU A 58 -0.77 -21.78 -1.11
N CYS A 59 -1.01 -20.48 -1.30
CA CYS A 59 -2.33 -19.92 -1.61
C CYS A 59 -2.43 -19.30 -3.02
N GLY A 60 -1.35 -19.32 -3.79
CA GLY A 60 -1.26 -18.62 -5.07
C GLY A 60 -1.25 -17.09 -4.92
N LEU A 61 -1.23 -16.40 -6.05
CA LEU A 61 -1.35 -14.94 -6.09
C LEU A 61 -2.83 -14.55 -5.95
N ASN A 62 -3.17 -13.82 -4.89
CA ASN A 62 -4.55 -13.45 -4.57
C ASN A 62 -4.70 -11.99 -4.08
N GLY A 63 -3.63 -11.19 -4.16
CA GLY A 63 -3.66 -9.77 -3.84
C GLY A 63 -2.34 -9.06 -4.17
N ILE A 64 -2.34 -7.75 -3.98
CA ILE A 64 -1.14 -6.90 -4.13
C ILE A 64 -0.16 -7.12 -2.97
N GLN A 65 1.10 -6.77 -3.20
CA GLN A 65 2.13 -6.68 -2.18
C GLN A 65 2.30 -5.24 -1.69
N ASP A 66 2.96 -5.05 -0.54
CA ASP A 66 3.28 -3.72 -0.01
C ASP A 66 4.12 -2.90 -1.01
N GLU A 67 5.03 -3.59 -1.69
CA GLU A 67 5.94 -3.05 -2.70
C GLU A 67 5.21 -2.44 -3.90
N ASP A 68 4.06 -3.00 -4.30
CA ASP A 68 3.29 -2.51 -5.44
C ASP A 68 2.82 -1.07 -5.22
N LEU A 69 2.35 -0.76 -4.01
CA LEU A 69 1.92 0.59 -3.65
C LEU A 69 3.10 1.56 -3.58
N ILE A 70 4.23 1.12 -3.02
CA ILE A 70 5.45 1.95 -2.94
C ILE A 70 5.92 2.32 -4.35
N VAL A 71 5.98 1.35 -5.26
CA VAL A 71 6.41 1.59 -6.65
C VAL A 71 5.48 2.56 -7.37
N ILE A 72 4.15 2.43 -7.20
CA ILE A 72 3.17 3.38 -7.78
C ILE A 72 3.42 4.81 -7.27
N ILE A 73 3.66 5.00 -5.97
CA ILE A 73 3.92 6.33 -5.42
C ILE A 73 5.26 6.88 -5.93
N MET A 74 6.31 6.05 -5.99
CA MET A 74 7.61 6.45 -6.54
C MET A 74 7.51 6.89 -8.00
N ASP A 75 6.76 6.16 -8.85
CA ASP A 75 6.53 6.53 -10.25
C ASP A 75 5.85 7.89 -10.37
N ARG A 76 4.81 8.14 -9.55
CA ARG A 76 4.12 9.44 -9.50
C ARG A 76 5.04 10.58 -9.08
N LEU A 77 5.86 10.36 -8.03
CA LEU A 77 6.82 11.36 -7.56
C LEU A 77 7.86 11.69 -8.63
N LYS A 78 8.37 10.68 -9.33
CA LYS A 78 9.27 10.87 -10.48
C LYS A 78 8.61 11.71 -11.58
N GLY A 79 7.34 11.42 -11.89
CA GLY A 79 6.53 12.21 -12.80
C GLY A 79 6.43 13.67 -12.39
N PHE A 80 6.05 13.96 -11.14
CA PHE A 80 5.97 15.33 -10.62
C PHE A 80 7.31 16.05 -10.62
N GLN A 81 8.39 15.35 -10.23
CA GLN A 81 9.74 15.88 -10.21
C GLN A 81 10.29 16.23 -11.59
N SER A 82 9.86 15.51 -12.63
CA SER A 82 10.23 15.82 -14.02
C SER A 82 9.37 16.93 -14.64
N GLY A 83 8.26 17.31 -13.99
CA GLY A 83 7.30 18.28 -14.51
C GLY A 83 7.36 19.64 -13.81
N LYS A 84 6.33 20.45 -14.07
CA LYS A 84 6.17 21.81 -13.50
C LYS A 84 5.94 21.85 -11.98
N TYR A 85 5.84 20.70 -11.33
CA TYR A 85 5.58 20.56 -9.89
C TYR A 85 6.80 20.02 -9.14
N ALA A 86 7.99 20.12 -9.73
CA ALA A 86 9.24 19.71 -9.10
C ALA A 86 9.49 20.50 -7.81
N CYS A 87 9.86 19.79 -6.74
CA CYS A 87 10.21 20.39 -5.46
C CYS A 87 11.16 19.46 -4.68
N GLU A 88 11.75 19.96 -3.60
CA GLU A 88 12.71 19.19 -2.79
C GLU A 88 12.03 18.03 -2.06
N GLU A 89 10.82 18.26 -1.54
CA GLU A 89 10.04 17.29 -0.78
C GLU A 89 9.64 16.07 -1.64
N ASN A 90 9.39 16.28 -2.94
CA ASN A 90 9.14 15.16 -3.87
C ASN A 90 10.37 14.25 -3.96
N SER A 91 11.56 14.84 -4.05
CA SER A 91 12.82 14.11 -4.12
C SER A 91 13.13 13.39 -2.80
N GLU A 92 12.91 14.06 -1.67
CA GLU A 92 13.08 13.47 -0.34
C GLU A 92 12.15 12.26 -0.14
N ALA A 93 10.86 12.42 -0.44
CA ALA A 93 9.89 11.34 -0.35
C ALA A 93 10.25 10.16 -1.26
N TYR A 94 10.73 10.44 -2.48
CA TYR A 94 11.18 9.39 -3.41
C TYR A 94 12.34 8.58 -2.85
N VAL A 95 13.34 9.22 -2.24
CA VAL A 95 14.48 8.55 -1.62
C VAL A 95 14.04 7.69 -0.42
N LEU A 96 13.18 8.22 0.45
CA LEU A 96 12.67 7.50 1.63
C LEU A 96 11.87 6.26 1.24
N LEU A 97 11.01 6.38 0.22
CA LEU A 97 10.27 5.24 -0.34
C LEU A 97 11.20 4.21 -0.98
N GLY A 98 12.26 4.65 -1.67
CA GLY A 98 13.30 3.75 -2.20
C GLY A 98 14.00 2.95 -1.11
N ASN A 99 14.33 3.58 0.02
CA ASN A 99 14.92 2.89 1.17
C ASN A 99 13.95 1.88 1.80
N ALA A 100 12.67 2.24 1.91
CA ALA A 100 11.63 1.31 2.37
C ALA A 100 11.52 0.08 1.44
N LEU A 101 11.50 0.30 0.13
CA LEU A 101 11.46 -0.77 -0.87
C LEU A 101 12.69 -1.70 -0.77
N ALA A 102 13.88 -1.13 -0.59
CA ALA A 102 15.11 -1.92 -0.42
C ALA A 102 15.07 -2.77 0.87
N ALA A 103 14.53 -2.24 1.97
CA ALA A 103 14.36 -2.97 3.21
C ALA A 103 13.39 -4.16 3.07
N LEU A 104 12.28 -3.97 2.35
CA LEU A 104 11.31 -5.04 2.07
C LEU A 104 11.92 -6.13 1.18
N ARG A 105 12.62 -5.77 0.11
CA ARG A 105 13.33 -6.73 -0.76
C ARG A 105 14.37 -7.53 0.00
N LYS A 106 15.18 -6.88 0.84
CA LYS A 106 16.16 -7.57 1.68
C LYS A 106 15.52 -8.66 2.56
N ARG A 107 14.32 -8.42 3.09
CA ARG A 107 13.56 -9.43 3.84
C ARG A 107 13.21 -10.63 2.97
N THR A 108 12.79 -10.39 1.72
CA THR A 108 12.46 -11.44 0.75
C THR A 108 13.71 -12.22 0.32
N ASP A 109 14.79 -11.53 -0.04
CA ASP A 109 16.06 -12.15 -0.45
C ASP A 109 16.63 -13.08 0.63
N VAL A 110 16.56 -12.68 1.92
CA VAL A 110 16.99 -13.53 3.04
C VAL A 110 16.17 -14.81 3.14
N ARG A 111 14.87 -14.75 2.80
CA ARG A 111 14.00 -15.93 2.79
C ARG A 111 14.27 -16.81 1.57
N GLU A 112 14.55 -16.22 0.41
CA GLU A 112 14.96 -16.94 -0.80
C GLU A 112 16.26 -17.70 -0.57
N GLN A 113 17.27 -17.04 0.02
CA GLN A 113 18.57 -17.66 0.33
C GLN A 113 18.46 -18.83 1.30
N ARG A 114 17.43 -18.83 2.16
CA ARG A 114 17.10 -19.95 3.07
C ARG A 114 16.22 -21.02 2.42
N GLY A 115 15.70 -20.79 1.22
CA GLY A 115 14.76 -21.69 0.54
C GLY A 115 13.31 -21.64 1.07
N VAL A 116 12.99 -20.70 1.97
CA VAL A 116 11.69 -20.59 2.67
C VAL A 116 10.82 -19.43 2.16
N GLU A 117 11.19 -18.85 1.02
CA GLU A 117 10.41 -17.80 0.39
C GLU A 117 9.04 -18.34 -0.04
N GLY A 118 7.97 -17.62 0.28
CA GLY A 118 6.61 -18.04 -0.06
C GLY A 118 6.05 -19.20 0.75
N THR A 119 6.64 -19.54 1.90
CA THR A 119 6.11 -20.50 2.90
C THR A 119 5.97 -19.85 4.28
N HIS A 120 5.28 -20.52 5.23
CA HIS A 120 5.23 -20.07 6.64
C HIS A 120 6.50 -20.36 7.46
N GLU A 121 7.52 -21.00 6.90
CA GLU A 121 8.75 -21.34 7.60
C GLU A 121 9.60 -20.09 7.89
N ILE A 122 10.38 -20.13 8.98
CA ILE A 122 11.22 -19.03 9.50
C ILE A 122 12.66 -19.16 8.98
#